data_AF-A0A6C0KAB7-F1
#
_entry.id   AF-A0A6C0KAB7-F1
#
_cell.length_a   1.000
_cell.length_b   1.000
_cell.length_c   1.000
_cell.angle_alpha   90.00
_cell.angle_beta   90.00
_cell.angle_gamma   90.00
#
_symmetry.space_group_name_H-M   'P 1'
#
loop_
_entity.id
_entity.type
_entity.pdbx_description
1 polymer ?
#
loop_
_entity_poly.entity_id
_entity_poly.type
_entity_poly.pdbx_seq_one_letter_code
_entity_poly.pdbx_strand_id
1 'polypeptide(L)'
;MSHMTRMSFDHWMRVETYVGQGCEKGTKKEAVLYFFFEGLSPWMKSIGYKWLRDDDIVAAKFLRFCYEAEYALTKRRTISLLIPEPTHRNYSEDRDTFDYFVTTDDFNEFIDRWSNTIPIIGSRLQYFLIEFCYVWIDVESGRPGLWTLKNLEADGDSEEEDGQNGNLPDMYSKRRKNDLY
;
A
#
# COMPACT_ATOMS: atom_id res chain seq x y z
N MET A 1 -10.75 12.31 -34.71
CA MET A 1 -10.50 11.94 -33.30
C MET A 1 -9.72 10.64 -33.30
N SER A 2 -8.47 10.64 -32.82
CA SER A 2 -7.64 9.43 -32.78
C SER A 2 -8.19 8.48 -31.72
N HIS A 3 -8.63 7.29 -32.12
CA HIS A 3 -8.83 6.19 -31.19
C HIS A 3 -7.45 5.80 -30.65
N MET A 4 -7.08 6.28 -29.46
CA MET A 4 -5.93 5.72 -28.75
C MET A 4 -6.29 4.28 -28.36
N THR A 5 -5.87 3.35 -29.21
CA THR A 5 -5.90 1.91 -28.96
C THR A 5 -5.10 1.64 -27.69
N ARG A 6 -5.69 0.92 -26.76
CA ARG A 6 -5.01 0.51 -25.53
C ARG A 6 -3.78 -0.31 -25.91
N MET A 7 -2.61 0.19 -25.51
CA MET A 7 -1.36 -0.54 -25.62
C MET A 7 -1.48 -1.88 -24.89
N SER A 8 -1.09 -3.00 -25.50
CA SER A 8 -1.12 -4.30 -24.82
C SER A 8 -0.13 -4.32 -23.65
N PHE A 9 -0.40 -5.14 -22.64
CA PHE A 9 0.48 -5.28 -21.49
C PHE A 9 1.90 -5.74 -21.91
N ASP A 10 1.99 -6.70 -22.82
CA ASP A 10 3.26 -7.21 -23.34
C ASP A 10 4.07 -6.15 -24.09
N HIS A 11 3.38 -5.27 -24.84
CA HIS A 11 4.06 -4.17 -25.51
C HIS A 11 4.50 -3.12 -24.50
N TRP A 12 3.62 -2.74 -23.57
CA TRP A 12 3.92 -1.77 -22.51
C TRP A 12 5.15 -2.16 -21.69
N MET A 13 5.27 -3.44 -21.32
CA MET A 13 6.42 -3.95 -20.57
C MET A 13 7.75 -3.73 -21.27
N ARG A 14 7.77 -3.70 -22.61
CA ARG A 14 8.98 -3.59 -23.44
C ARG A 14 9.29 -2.16 -23.87
N VAL A 15 8.41 -1.19 -23.58
CA VAL A 15 8.65 0.22 -23.89
C VAL A 15 9.92 0.68 -23.17
N GLU A 16 10.81 1.33 -23.89
CA GLU A 16 12.04 1.88 -23.33
C GLU A 16 11.74 3.02 -22.35
N THR A 17 12.44 3.03 -21.24
CA THR A 17 12.35 4.05 -20.19
C THR A 17 13.69 4.12 -19.44
N TYR A 18 13.77 5.02 -18.48
CA TYR A 18 14.87 5.02 -17.52
C TYR A 18 14.54 4.13 -16.32
N VAL A 19 15.58 3.46 -15.80
CA VAL A 19 15.55 2.59 -14.64
C VAL A 19 16.31 3.25 -13.48
N GLY A 20 15.80 3.05 -12.26
CA GLY A 20 16.37 3.64 -11.05
C GLY A 20 16.38 5.16 -11.07
N GLN A 21 17.48 5.78 -10.66
CA GLN A 21 17.63 7.24 -10.56
C GLN A 21 17.74 7.96 -11.92
N GLY A 22 17.30 7.34 -13.02
CA GLY A 22 17.30 7.99 -14.33
C GLY A 22 18.59 7.81 -15.15
N CYS A 23 19.59 7.11 -14.62
CA CYS A 23 20.92 7.02 -15.24
C CYS A 23 21.03 5.91 -16.29
N GLU A 24 20.20 4.87 -16.21
CA GLU A 24 20.29 3.70 -17.07
C GLU A 24 19.04 3.55 -17.93
N LYS A 25 19.22 3.24 -19.22
CA LYS A 25 18.11 2.89 -20.12
C LYS A 25 17.75 1.43 -19.93
N GLY A 26 16.46 1.15 -19.83
CA GLY A 26 15.92 -0.19 -19.79
C GLY A 26 14.47 -0.19 -20.27
N THR A 27 13.71 -1.17 -19.81
CA THR A 27 12.31 -1.38 -20.14
C THR A 27 11.40 -0.97 -18.98
N LYS A 28 10.12 -0.70 -19.25
CA LYS A 28 9.15 -0.44 -18.18
C LYS A 28 9.06 -1.57 -17.17
N LYS A 29 9.19 -2.81 -17.64
CA LYS A 29 9.26 -3.96 -16.74
C LYS A 29 10.41 -3.81 -15.75
N GLU A 30 11.60 -3.48 -16.23
CA GLU A 30 12.79 -3.32 -15.38
C GLU A 30 12.64 -2.14 -14.41
N ALA A 31 12.13 -0.99 -14.87
CA ALA A 31 11.91 0.17 -13.99
C ALA A 31 10.94 -0.13 -12.84
N VAL A 32 9.83 -0.82 -13.14
CA VAL A 32 8.83 -1.20 -12.13
C VAL A 32 9.34 -2.28 -11.19
N LEU A 33 10.06 -3.28 -11.70
CA LEU A 33 10.66 -4.32 -10.87
C LEU A 33 11.76 -3.75 -9.99
N TYR A 34 12.57 -2.84 -10.49
CA TYR A 34 13.58 -2.12 -9.70
C TYR A 34 12.92 -1.37 -8.54
N PHE A 35 11.88 -0.57 -8.81
CA PHE A 35 11.12 0.10 -7.76
C PHE A 35 10.53 -0.91 -6.73
N PHE A 36 10.01 -2.04 -7.20
CA PHE A 36 9.41 -3.03 -6.32
C PHE A 36 10.45 -3.70 -5.40
N PHE A 37 11.53 -4.23 -5.97
CA PHE A 37 12.53 -5.01 -5.22
C PHE A 37 13.50 -4.17 -4.42
N GLU A 38 13.86 -2.97 -4.88
CA GLU A 38 14.81 -2.09 -4.20
C GLU A 38 14.12 -1.02 -3.35
N GLY A 39 12.83 -0.76 -3.58
CA GLY A 39 12.05 0.25 -2.88
C GLY A 39 10.92 -0.31 -2.05
N LEU A 40 9.84 -0.73 -2.71
CA LEU A 40 8.57 -1.04 -2.05
C LEU A 40 8.66 -2.25 -1.10
N SER A 41 9.26 -3.36 -1.57
CA SER A 41 9.41 -4.59 -0.77
C SER A 41 10.32 -4.38 0.45
N PRO A 42 11.51 -3.76 0.33
CA PRO A 42 12.33 -3.41 1.49
C PRO A 42 11.62 -2.48 2.47
N TRP A 43 10.90 -1.47 1.98
CA TRP A 43 10.17 -0.54 2.84
C TRP A 43 9.09 -1.26 3.66
N MET A 44 8.23 -2.06 3.02
CA MET A 44 7.21 -2.84 3.75
C MET A 44 7.83 -3.82 4.77
N LYS A 45 8.94 -4.48 4.41
CA LYS A 45 9.67 -5.38 5.31
C LYS A 45 10.29 -4.63 6.49
N SER A 46 10.76 -3.40 6.30
CA SER A 46 11.32 -2.57 7.37
C SER A 46 10.28 -2.15 8.42
N ILE A 47 9.02 -2.03 8.01
CA ILE A 47 7.87 -1.75 8.89
C ILE A 47 7.45 -3.01 9.66
N GLY A 48 7.90 -4.19 9.24
CA GLY A 48 7.67 -5.48 9.89
C GLY A 48 6.67 -6.37 9.18
N TYR A 49 6.13 -5.93 8.03
CA TYR A 49 5.25 -6.75 7.22
C TYR A 49 6.00 -7.72 6.31
N LYS A 50 5.34 -8.82 5.97
CA LYS A 50 5.71 -9.70 4.86
C LYS A 50 4.65 -9.64 3.78
N TRP A 51 5.00 -10.07 2.58
CA TRP A 51 4.02 -10.31 1.53
C TRP A 51 3.28 -11.63 1.81
N LEU A 52 1.99 -11.66 1.47
CA LEU A 52 1.11 -12.84 1.62
C LEU A 52 1.50 -14.00 0.69
N ARG A 53 2.29 -13.70 -0.35
CA ARG A 53 2.84 -14.62 -1.35
C ARG A 53 4.29 -14.26 -1.61
N ASP A 54 5.01 -15.14 -2.31
CA ASP A 54 6.39 -14.90 -2.71
C ASP A 54 6.54 -13.54 -3.42
N ASP A 55 7.66 -12.86 -3.17
CA ASP A 55 7.97 -11.54 -3.73
C ASP A 55 7.76 -11.50 -5.26
N ASP A 56 8.16 -12.54 -6.00
CA ASP A 56 8.01 -12.63 -7.46
C ASP A 56 6.53 -12.62 -7.91
N ILE A 57 5.65 -13.28 -7.14
CA ILE A 57 4.21 -13.32 -7.42
C ILE A 57 3.62 -11.93 -7.21
N VAL A 58 3.96 -11.27 -6.11
CA VAL A 58 3.48 -9.92 -5.80
C VAL A 58 4.05 -8.91 -6.79
N ALA A 59 5.31 -9.02 -7.19
CA ALA A 59 5.95 -8.19 -8.20
C ALA A 59 5.22 -8.28 -9.55
N ALA A 60 4.79 -9.49 -9.96
CA ALA A 60 4.00 -9.68 -11.17
C ALA A 60 2.62 -8.99 -11.09
N LYS A 61 1.99 -8.99 -9.91
CA LYS A 61 0.74 -8.25 -9.66
C LYS A 61 0.99 -6.74 -9.66
N PHE A 62 2.10 -6.30 -9.10
CA PHE A 62 2.51 -4.90 -9.08
C PHE A 62 2.80 -4.34 -10.48
N LEU A 63 3.44 -5.12 -11.35
CA LEU A 63 3.62 -4.79 -12.77
C LEU A 63 2.28 -4.53 -13.45
N ARG A 64 1.30 -5.42 -13.22
CA ARG A 64 -0.03 -5.26 -13.80
C ARG A 64 -0.73 -4.03 -13.24
N PHE A 65 -0.64 -3.80 -11.93
CA PHE A 65 -1.16 -2.63 -11.26
C PHE A 65 -0.61 -1.33 -11.86
N CYS A 66 0.71 -1.22 -12.06
CA CYS A 66 1.34 -0.04 -12.67
C CYS A 66 0.86 0.20 -14.11
N TYR A 67 0.70 -0.86 -14.90
CA TYR A 67 0.14 -0.77 -16.25
C TYR A 67 -1.31 -0.25 -16.25
N GLU A 68 -2.17 -0.77 -15.37
CA GLU A 68 -3.56 -0.31 -15.26
C GLU A 68 -3.61 1.14 -14.75
N ALA A 69 -2.74 1.51 -13.81
CA ALA A 69 -2.63 2.87 -13.28
C ALA A 69 -2.22 3.86 -14.37
N GLU A 70 -1.18 3.56 -15.13
CA GLU A 70 -0.74 4.43 -16.22
C GLU A 70 -1.83 4.56 -17.30
N TYR A 71 -2.50 3.46 -17.64
CA TYR A 71 -3.64 3.51 -18.55
C TYR A 71 -4.77 4.42 -18.00
N ALA A 72 -5.09 4.34 -16.71
CA ALA A 72 -6.06 5.20 -16.06
C ALA A 72 -5.64 6.68 -16.03
N LEU A 73 -4.34 6.98 -15.97
CA LEU A 73 -3.81 8.35 -16.08
C LEU A 73 -3.99 8.92 -17.49
N THR A 74 -3.84 8.10 -18.54
CA THR A 74 -4.00 8.58 -19.94
C THR A 74 -5.44 8.91 -20.33
N LYS A 75 -6.44 8.42 -19.58
CA LYS A 75 -7.86 8.65 -19.89
C LYS A 75 -8.36 9.91 -19.17
N ARG A 76 -8.92 10.85 -19.94
CA ARG A 76 -9.54 12.09 -19.44
C ARG A 76 -10.80 11.89 -18.60
N ARG A 77 -11.34 10.67 -18.51
CA ARG A 77 -12.52 10.32 -17.72
C ARG A 77 -12.08 9.59 -16.45
N THR A 78 -12.91 9.70 -15.40
CA THR A 78 -12.77 9.05 -14.09
C THR A 78 -12.82 7.53 -14.22
N ILE A 79 -11.78 6.91 -14.76
CA ILE A 79 -11.54 5.49 -14.57
C ILE A 79 -10.87 5.38 -13.21
N SER A 80 -11.56 4.74 -12.26
CA SER A 80 -11.00 4.33 -10.99
C SER A 80 -10.09 3.13 -11.24
N LEU A 81 -8.89 3.17 -10.66
CA LEU A 81 -8.03 2.00 -10.60
C LEU A 81 -8.74 0.98 -9.70
N LEU A 82 -9.05 -0.20 -10.24
CA LEU A 82 -9.74 -1.24 -9.47
C LEU A 82 -8.70 -2.03 -8.69
N ILE A 83 -8.72 -1.87 -7.38
CA ILE A 83 -7.86 -2.61 -6.46
C ILE A 83 -8.57 -3.92 -6.12
N PRO A 84 -7.90 -5.07 -6.19
CA PRO A 84 -8.51 -6.32 -5.76
C PRO A 84 -8.83 -6.26 -4.25
N GLU A 85 -9.87 -6.98 -3.84
CA GLU A 85 -10.19 -7.15 -2.43
C GLU A 85 -9.04 -7.89 -1.71
N PRO A 86 -8.73 -7.52 -0.45
CA PRO A 86 -7.82 -8.26 0.40
C PRO A 86 -8.14 -9.75 0.48
N THR A 87 -7.11 -10.59 0.43
CA THR A 87 -7.27 -12.05 0.58
C THR A 87 -6.77 -12.58 1.92
N HIS A 88 -6.29 -11.69 2.78
CA HIS A 88 -5.97 -11.95 4.18
C HIS A 88 -7.17 -11.66 5.09
N ARG A 89 -7.02 -11.90 6.40
CA ARG A 89 -7.97 -11.43 7.42
C ARG A 89 -8.11 -9.91 7.30
N ASN A 90 -9.32 -9.40 7.10
CA ASN A 90 -9.54 -8.00 6.73
C ASN A 90 -10.48 -7.34 7.76
N TYR A 91 -10.10 -7.38 9.02
CA TYR A 91 -10.85 -6.71 10.08
C TYR A 91 -10.52 -5.21 10.13
N SER A 92 -11.36 -4.41 10.79
CA SER A 92 -11.11 -2.99 10.99
C SER A 92 -9.77 -2.75 11.68
N GLU A 93 -9.44 -3.59 12.65
CA GLU A 93 -8.23 -3.48 13.46
C GLU A 93 -6.96 -3.80 12.66
N ASP A 94 -7.06 -4.68 11.65
CA ASP A 94 -5.95 -4.95 10.71
C ASP A 94 -5.65 -3.69 9.88
N ARG A 95 -6.71 -2.98 9.43
CA ARG A 95 -6.56 -1.72 8.69
C ARG A 95 -6.05 -0.58 9.56
N ASP A 96 -6.61 -0.41 10.75
CA ASP A 96 -6.18 0.63 11.69
C ASP A 96 -4.71 0.44 12.08
N THR A 97 -4.29 -0.81 12.29
CA THR A 97 -2.89 -1.14 12.56
C THR A 97 -2.02 -0.81 11.35
N PHE A 98 -2.45 -1.17 10.14
CA PHE A 98 -1.71 -0.83 8.93
C PHE A 98 -1.53 0.69 8.76
N ASP A 99 -2.60 1.47 8.92
CA ASP A 99 -2.55 2.93 8.80
C ASP A 99 -1.74 3.58 9.93
N TYR A 100 -1.66 2.94 11.11
CA TYR A 100 -0.77 3.36 12.20
C TYR A 100 0.72 3.15 11.88
N PHE A 101 1.06 2.03 11.24
CA PHE A 101 2.43 1.68 10.90
C PHE A 101 2.91 2.31 9.58
N VAL A 102 1.99 2.60 8.65
CA VAL A 102 2.25 3.26 7.37
C VAL A 102 1.78 4.71 7.48
N THR A 103 2.56 5.54 8.16
CA THR A 103 2.20 6.95 8.34
C THR A 103 2.26 7.70 7.01
N THR A 104 1.47 8.77 6.90
CA THR A 104 1.49 9.64 5.71
C THR A 104 2.88 10.26 5.49
N ASP A 105 3.59 10.62 6.56
CA ASP A 105 4.91 11.24 6.47
C ASP A 105 5.96 10.24 5.97
N ASP A 106 5.98 9.01 6.52
CA ASP A 106 6.90 7.96 6.08
C ASP A 106 6.65 7.57 4.62
N PHE A 107 5.37 7.52 4.22
CA PHE A 107 5.00 7.26 2.83
C PHE A 107 5.46 8.40 1.90
N ASN A 108 5.27 9.65 2.29
CA ASN A 108 5.73 10.79 1.49
C ASN A 108 7.26 10.79 1.34
N GLU A 109 8.00 10.55 2.43
CA GLU A 109 9.47 10.45 2.39
C GLU A 109 9.93 9.27 1.50
N PHE A 110 9.24 8.14 1.56
CA PHE A 110 9.48 7.03 0.65
C PHE A 110 9.25 7.45 -0.80
N ILE A 111 8.08 8.01 -1.14
CA ILE A 111 7.74 8.38 -2.51
C ILE A 111 8.67 9.46 -3.08
N ASP A 112 9.08 10.44 -2.28
CA ASP A 112 10.00 11.50 -2.70
C ASP A 112 11.37 10.93 -3.13
N ARG A 113 11.89 9.94 -2.40
CA ARG A 113 13.15 9.25 -2.74
C ARG A 113 13.06 8.48 -4.06
N TRP A 114 11.87 8.01 -4.41
CA TRP A 114 11.59 7.26 -5.62
C TRP A 114 10.96 8.11 -6.73
N SER A 115 10.98 9.44 -6.56
CA SER A 115 10.46 10.37 -7.55
C SER A 115 11.03 10.08 -8.94
N ASN A 116 10.15 10.11 -9.95
CA ASN A 116 10.47 9.84 -11.35
C ASN A 116 10.80 8.38 -11.72
N THR A 117 10.77 7.42 -10.80
CA THR A 117 11.07 6.01 -11.13
C THR A 117 9.95 5.34 -11.92
N ILE A 118 8.69 5.61 -11.55
CA ILE A 118 7.51 5.05 -12.21
C ILE A 118 6.39 6.11 -12.35
N PRO A 119 5.55 6.05 -13.40
CA PRO A 119 4.56 7.11 -13.68
C PRO A 119 3.48 7.32 -12.62
N ILE A 120 3.27 6.34 -11.72
CA ILE A 120 2.28 6.46 -10.66
C ILE A 120 2.75 7.40 -9.54
N ILE A 121 4.06 7.54 -9.33
CA ILE A 121 4.66 8.43 -8.33
C ILE A 121 4.51 9.88 -8.77
N GLY A 122 4.01 10.75 -7.89
CA GLY A 122 3.71 12.15 -8.21
C GLY A 122 2.43 12.33 -9.02
N SER A 123 1.65 11.27 -9.21
CA SER A 123 0.35 11.31 -9.89
C SER A 123 -0.81 11.33 -8.90
N ARG A 124 -2.01 11.65 -9.41
CA ARG A 124 -3.27 11.53 -8.65
C ARG A 124 -3.59 10.10 -8.19
N LEU A 125 -2.82 9.09 -8.58
CA LEU A 125 -3.03 7.70 -8.22
C LEU A 125 -2.00 7.18 -7.20
N GLN A 126 -1.08 8.01 -6.71
CA GLN A 126 0.00 7.54 -5.83
C GLN A 126 -0.51 6.87 -4.55
N TYR A 127 -1.63 7.32 -3.98
CA TYR A 127 -2.22 6.73 -2.78
C TYR A 127 -2.70 5.28 -2.98
N PHE A 128 -2.97 4.87 -4.24
CA PHE A 128 -3.29 3.49 -4.54
C PHE A 128 -2.11 2.53 -4.31
N LEU A 129 -0.88 3.04 -4.15
CA LEU A 129 0.26 2.24 -3.73
C LEU A 129 0.09 1.69 -2.32
N ILE A 130 -0.44 2.51 -1.40
CA ILE A 130 -0.72 2.09 -0.02
C ILE A 130 -1.76 0.97 -0.03
N GLU A 131 -2.83 1.16 -0.79
CA GLU A 131 -3.88 0.16 -0.93
C GLU A 131 -3.39 -1.14 -1.59
N PHE A 132 -2.52 -1.03 -2.61
CA PHE A 132 -1.85 -2.21 -3.17
C PHE A 132 -1.05 -2.94 -2.09
N CYS A 133 -0.30 -2.21 -1.27
CA CYS A 133 0.47 -2.83 -0.20
C CYS A 133 -0.45 -3.56 0.78
N TYR A 134 -1.48 -2.88 1.28
CA TYR A 134 -2.44 -3.46 2.22
C TYR A 134 -2.99 -4.81 1.71
N VAL A 135 -3.50 -4.85 0.48
CA VAL A 135 -4.10 -6.06 -0.11
C VAL A 135 -3.16 -7.26 -0.19
N TRP A 136 -1.85 -7.01 -0.33
CA TRP A 136 -0.86 -8.05 -0.59
C TRP A 136 0.06 -8.35 0.60
N ILE A 137 -0.05 -7.64 1.71
CA ILE A 137 0.68 -8.00 2.94
C ILE A 137 0.02 -9.16 3.67
N ASP A 138 0.83 -9.85 4.45
CA ASP A 138 0.38 -10.73 5.52
C ASP A 138 0.14 -9.88 6.77
N VAL A 139 -1.12 -9.58 7.07
CA VAL A 139 -1.50 -8.77 8.24
C VAL A 139 -1.20 -9.43 9.58
N GLU A 140 -1.00 -10.76 9.59
CA GLU A 140 -0.65 -11.50 10.81
C GLU A 140 0.86 -11.52 11.05
N SER A 141 1.65 -10.98 10.11
CA SER A 141 3.09 -11.03 10.19
C SER A 141 3.71 -9.95 11.10
N GLY A 142 4.81 -10.35 11.75
CA GLY A 142 5.73 -9.46 12.43
C GLY A 142 5.12 -8.68 13.59
N ARG A 143 5.70 -7.49 13.84
CA ARG A 143 5.25 -6.61 14.92
C ARG A 143 3.82 -6.08 14.71
N PRO A 144 3.39 -5.70 13.49
CA PRO A 144 2.02 -5.24 13.28
C PRO A 144 0.97 -6.31 13.59
N GLY A 145 1.14 -7.54 13.09
CA GLY A 145 0.17 -8.61 13.36
C GLY A 145 0.04 -8.97 14.84
N LEU A 146 1.17 -8.96 15.57
CA LEU A 146 1.16 -9.11 17.04
C LEU A 146 0.44 -7.97 17.75
N TRP A 147 0.48 -6.76 17.21
CA TRP A 147 -0.25 -5.62 17.77
C TRP A 147 -1.75 -5.82 17.58
N THR A 148 -2.19 -6.16 16.36
CA THR A 148 -3.60 -6.40 16.08
C THR A 148 -4.15 -7.50 16.96
N LEU A 149 -3.42 -8.61 17.11
CA LEU A 149 -3.84 -9.72 17.96
C LEU A 149 -4.06 -9.28 19.42
N LYS A 150 -3.14 -8.47 19.97
CA LYS A 150 -3.27 -7.93 21.34
C LYS A 150 -4.49 -7.02 21.50
N ASN A 151 -4.80 -6.20 20.50
CA ASN A 151 -5.98 -5.34 20.56
C ASN A 151 -7.26 -6.18 20.54
N LEU A 152 -7.32 -7.18 19.68
CA LEU A 152 -8.48 -8.09 19.59
C LEU A 152 -8.67 -8.92 20.87
N GLU A 153 -7.58 -9.37 21.51
CA GLU A 153 -7.63 -10.08 22.78
C GLU A 153 -8.09 -9.16 23.93
N ALA A 154 -7.58 -7.92 24.00
CA ALA A 154 -7.98 -6.95 25.02
C ALA A 154 -9.45 -6.55 24.93
N ASP A 155 -10.00 -6.44 23.71
CA ASP A 155 -11.42 -6.18 23.50
C ASP A 155 -12.30 -7.39 23.84
N GLY A 156 -11.75 -8.61 23.73
CA GLY A 156 -12.42 -9.86 24.13
C GLY A 156 -12.44 -10.12 25.64
N ASP A 157 -11.41 -9.68 26.38
CA ASP A 157 -11.32 -9.81 27.84
C ASP A 157 -12.07 -8.69 28.59
N SER A 158 -12.67 -7.74 27.88
CA SER A 158 -13.41 -6.60 28.45
C SER A 158 -14.82 -6.97 28.97
N GLU A 159 -15.28 -8.21 28.79
CA GLU A 159 -16.58 -8.69 29.28
C GLU A 159 -16.52 -9.47 30.62
N GLU A 160 -15.33 -9.73 31.17
CA GLU A 160 -15.17 -10.37 32.50
C GLU A 160 -14.10 -9.66 33.35
N GLU A 161 -14.50 -8.62 34.08
CA GLU A 161 -14.22 -8.42 35.52
C GLU A 161 -14.40 -6.96 35.94
N ASP A 162 -15.52 -6.71 36.61
CA ASP A 162 -15.70 -5.62 37.56
C ASP A 162 -14.63 -5.70 38.65
N GLY A 163 -13.72 -4.73 38.72
CA GLY A 163 -13.06 -4.37 39.99
C GLY A 163 -11.55 -4.17 39.97
N GLN A 164 -11.16 -2.93 40.25
CA GLN A 164 -9.89 -2.47 40.83
C GLN A 164 -8.71 -2.10 39.89
N ASN A 165 -8.62 -0.78 39.67
CA ASN A 165 -7.42 0.07 39.72
C ASN A 165 -6.15 -0.34 38.95
N GLY A 166 -5.80 0.50 37.98
CA GLY A 166 -4.40 0.69 37.57
C GLY A 166 -4.22 1.61 36.36
N ASN A 167 -4.22 2.93 36.60
CA ASN A 167 -3.71 4.02 35.74
C ASN A 167 -3.25 3.64 34.32
N LEU A 168 -4.14 3.81 33.33
CA LEU A 168 -3.78 3.98 31.93
C LEU A 168 -4.27 5.37 31.46
N PRO A 169 -3.51 6.07 30.58
CA PRO A 169 -3.86 7.41 30.17
C PRO A 169 -5.18 7.39 29.40
N ASP A 170 -6.14 8.13 29.94
CA ASP A 170 -7.49 8.32 29.41
C ASP A 170 -7.44 9.03 28.04
N MET A 171 -7.21 8.25 26.98
CA MET A 171 -7.19 8.75 25.60
C MET A 171 -8.53 8.52 24.88
N TYR A 172 -9.45 7.76 25.50
CA TYR A 172 -10.74 7.39 24.93
C TYR A 172 -11.90 8.34 25.28
N SER A 173 -11.70 9.30 26.19
CA SER A 173 -12.76 10.24 26.60
C SER A 173 -12.95 11.48 25.70
N LYS A 174 -12.13 11.67 24.64
CA LYS A 174 -12.14 12.91 23.82
C LYS A 174 -12.56 12.82 22.36
N ARG A 175 -12.97 11.67 21.81
CA ARG A 175 -13.41 11.59 20.39
C ARG A 175 -14.94 11.60 20.16
N ARG A 176 -15.75 11.84 21.20
CA ARG A 176 -17.19 12.12 21.04
C ARG A 176 -17.52 13.57 21.39
N LYS A 177 -17.32 14.48 20.45
CA LYS A 177 -18.14 15.69 20.22
C LYS A 177 -17.48 16.54 19.11
N ASN A 178 -18.30 16.91 18.14
CA ASN A 178 -18.06 17.82 17.01
C ASN A 178 -17.41 17.10 15.81
N ASP A 179 -18.01 16.98 14.62
CA ASP A 179 -18.95 17.88 13.94
C ASP A 179 -19.97 17.11 13.10
N LEU A 180 -21.24 17.42 13.32
CA LEU A 180 -22.35 17.24 12.38
C LEU A 180 -23.05 18.60 12.31
N TYR A 181 -22.49 19.49 11.51
CA TYR A 181 -23.17 20.59 10.81
C TYR A 181 -22.34 20.96 9.58
#